data_AF-A0A2V9DMJ1-F1
#
_entry.id   AF-A0A2V9DMJ1-F1
#
_cell.length_a   1.000
_cell.length_b   1.000
_cell.length_c   1.000
_cell.angle_alpha   90.00
_cell.angle_beta   90.00
_cell.angle_gamma   90.00
#
_symmetry.space_group_name_H-M   'P 1'
#
loop_
_entity.id
_entity.type
_entity.pdbx_description
1 polymer ?
#
loop_
_entity_poly.entity_id
_entity_poly.type
_entity_poly.pdbx_seq_one_letter_code
_entity_poly.pdbx_strand_id
1 'polypeptide(L)'
;MAIIVAICTLKIIVRQTAAIEKQANAMINSERAWVIVELIPICRRFDKVGWCRPVVNNWAQLSDEEIVAGEHRKHRLKVTNMGRTPATILRCQIEYSFVGGSEVKRIEVAGLDLALGGDKSTDRPIIDIDGLQSSLITEVGDSKKNVDFRGTVEYQTVFDASEVYVALFRYIYESEETWLKRMPQEKTTRNQQHPN
;
A
#
# COMPACT_ATOMS: atom_id res chain seq x y z
N MET A 1 47.73 25.18 -29.53
CA MET A 1 47.00 25.99 -28.52
C MET A 1 45.48 25.82 -28.63
N ALA A 2 44.84 26.21 -29.74
CA ALA A 2 43.37 26.17 -29.89
C ALA A 2 42.72 24.78 -29.67
N ILE A 3 43.33 23.71 -30.16
CA ILE A 3 42.81 22.32 -30.02
C ILE A 3 42.78 21.86 -28.56
N ILE A 4 43.79 22.22 -27.76
CA ILE A 4 43.86 21.84 -26.34
C ILE A 4 42.78 22.58 -25.54
N VAL A 5 42.57 23.86 -25.83
CA VAL A 5 41.50 24.67 -25.21
C VAL A 5 40.12 24.11 -25.57
N ALA A 6 39.90 23.67 -26.81
CA ALA A 6 38.67 23.03 -27.24
C ALA A 6 38.40 21.70 -26.50
N ILE A 7 39.42 20.85 -26.31
CA ILE A 7 39.28 19.58 -25.57
C ILE A 7 38.96 19.84 -24.09
N CYS A 8 39.65 20.80 -23.47
CA CYS A 8 39.42 21.16 -22.06
C CYS A 8 38.01 21.73 -21.85
N THR A 9 37.55 22.61 -22.74
CA THR A 9 36.19 23.17 -22.67
C THR A 9 35.13 22.08 -22.87
N LEU A 10 35.33 21.15 -23.82
CA LEU A 10 34.42 20.01 -24.00
C LEU A 10 34.32 19.14 -22.74
N LYS A 11 35.44 18.85 -22.07
CA LYS A 11 35.47 18.08 -20.81
C LYS A 11 34.74 18.81 -19.67
N ILE A 12 34.84 20.13 -19.60
CA ILE A 12 34.14 20.94 -18.60
C ILE A 12 32.63 20.88 -18.87
N ILE A 13 32.21 21.05 -20.13
CA ILE A 13 30.80 20.97 -20.54
C ILE A 13 30.19 19.62 -20.19
N VAL A 14 30.88 18.51 -20.52
CA VAL A 14 30.41 17.14 -20.21
C VAL A 14 30.24 16.91 -18.71
N ARG A 15 31.15 17.44 -17.88
CA ARG A 15 31.05 17.34 -16.42
C ARG A 15 29.89 18.17 -15.87
N GLN A 16 29.67 19.36 -16.44
CA GLN A 16 28.57 20.23 -16.05
C GLN A 16 27.21 19.61 -16.42
N THR A 17 27.06 19.05 -17.63
CA THR A 17 25.82 18.38 -18.03
C THR A 17 25.52 17.17 -17.15
N ALA A 18 26.51 16.33 -16.82
CA ALA A 18 26.31 15.21 -15.91
C ALA A 18 25.91 15.65 -14.49
N ALA A 19 26.47 16.76 -13.99
CA ALA A 19 26.09 17.30 -12.68
C ALA A 19 24.67 17.87 -12.68
N ILE A 20 24.29 18.58 -13.74
CA ILE A 20 22.93 19.13 -13.93
C ILE A 20 21.92 17.99 -14.02
N GLU A 21 22.21 16.94 -14.79
CA GLU A 21 21.35 15.76 -14.91
C GLU A 21 21.15 15.09 -13.54
N LYS A 22 22.24 14.91 -12.78
CA LYS A 22 22.16 14.34 -11.42
C LYS A 22 21.31 15.22 -10.48
N GLN A 23 21.45 16.54 -10.57
CA GLN A 23 20.67 17.47 -9.76
C GLN A 23 19.19 17.48 -10.17
N ALA A 24 18.90 17.44 -11.47
CA ALA A 24 17.54 17.33 -12.00
C ALA A 24 16.88 16.02 -11.57
N ASN A 25 17.59 14.89 -11.66
CA ASN A 25 17.09 13.59 -11.21
C ASN A 25 16.85 13.56 -9.70
N ALA A 26 17.73 14.17 -8.90
CA ALA A 26 17.53 14.30 -7.46
C ALA A 26 16.28 15.14 -7.12
N MET A 27 16.08 16.25 -7.85
CA MET A 27 14.92 17.12 -7.68
C MET A 27 13.62 16.43 -8.11
N ILE A 28 13.64 15.70 -9.24
CA ILE A 28 12.48 14.90 -9.69
C ILE A 28 12.17 13.84 -8.64
N ASN A 29 13.17 13.10 -8.16
CA ASN A 29 12.97 12.05 -7.16
C ASN A 29 12.48 12.61 -5.81
N SER A 30 12.86 13.83 -5.43
CA SER A 30 12.34 14.46 -4.20
C SER A 30 10.90 14.94 -4.31
N GLU A 31 10.43 15.24 -5.52
CA GLU A 31 9.06 15.71 -5.78
C GLU A 31 8.12 14.58 -6.26
N ARG A 32 8.70 13.43 -6.64
CA ARG A 32 8.01 12.27 -7.22
C ARG A 32 6.96 11.73 -6.25
N ALA A 33 5.89 11.18 -6.84
CA ALA A 33 4.86 10.49 -6.08
C ALA A 33 5.44 9.31 -5.29
N TRP A 34 5.00 9.16 -4.04
CA TRP A 34 5.23 7.97 -3.22
C TRP A 34 3.89 7.58 -2.62
N VAL A 35 3.40 6.40 -2.98
CA VAL A 35 2.16 5.84 -2.43
C VAL A 35 2.42 4.99 -1.17
N ILE A 36 1.68 5.27 -0.09
CA ILE A 36 1.53 4.43 1.09
C ILE A 36 0.12 3.83 1.10
N VAL A 37 0.02 2.59 1.57
CA VAL A 37 -1.24 1.85 1.61
C VAL A 37 -1.45 1.28 2.99
N GLU A 38 -2.67 1.41 3.50
CA GLU A 38 -3.03 1.00 4.85
C GLU A 38 -4.39 0.33 4.87
N LEU A 39 -4.53 -0.73 5.68
CA LEU A 39 -5.83 -1.27 6.05
C LEU A 39 -6.29 -0.55 7.32
N ILE A 40 -7.33 0.26 7.18
CA ILE A 40 -7.88 1.06 8.28
C ILE A 40 -9.14 0.37 8.79
N PRO A 41 -9.28 0.11 10.11
CA PRO A 41 -10.52 -0.43 10.65
C PRO A 41 -11.66 0.58 10.47
N ILE A 42 -12.82 0.12 10.01
CA ILE A 42 -14.00 0.98 9.86
C ILE A 42 -14.62 1.28 11.22
N CYS A 43 -14.69 0.25 12.06
CA CYS A 43 -15.27 0.33 13.39
C CYS A 43 -14.19 0.59 14.44
N ARG A 44 -14.59 1.22 15.55
CA ARG A 44 -13.73 1.48 16.70
C ARG A 44 -14.38 0.97 17.97
N ARG A 45 -13.59 0.36 18.85
CA ARG A 45 -14.04 -0.01 20.19
C ARG A 45 -13.84 1.15 21.16
N PHE A 46 -14.90 1.49 21.89
CA PHE A 46 -14.88 2.45 22.99
C PHE A 46 -15.12 1.71 24.31
N ASP A 47 -14.35 2.02 25.35
CA ASP A 47 -14.33 1.23 26.59
C ASP A 47 -15.71 1.06 27.25
N LYS A 48 -16.57 2.08 27.17
CA LYS A 48 -17.90 2.09 27.81
C LYS A 48 -19.05 1.68 26.89
N VAL A 49 -18.87 1.79 25.58
CA VAL A 49 -19.94 1.64 24.57
C VAL A 49 -19.74 0.40 23.70
N GLY A 50 -18.54 -0.18 23.69
CA GLY A 50 -18.20 -1.30 22.83
C GLY A 50 -17.88 -0.86 21.40
N TRP A 51 -18.14 -1.73 20.43
CA TRP A 51 -17.85 -1.47 19.03
C TRP A 51 -18.83 -0.47 18.44
N CYS A 52 -18.30 0.53 17.74
CA CYS A 52 -19.08 1.56 17.08
C CYS A 52 -18.63 1.74 15.63
N ARG A 53 -19.56 2.12 14.77
CA ARG A 53 -19.33 2.50 13.38
C ARG A 53 -19.52 4.01 13.18
N PRO A 54 -18.82 4.61 12.21
CA PRO A 54 -19.05 6.00 11.85
C PRO A 54 -20.43 6.19 11.20
N VAL A 55 -21.15 7.23 11.61
CA VAL A 55 -22.43 7.67 11.03
C VAL A 55 -22.38 9.18 10.84
N VAL A 56 -22.12 9.61 9.60
CA VAL A 56 -21.97 11.02 9.18
C VAL A 56 -20.89 11.75 9.99
N ASN A 57 -21.26 12.37 11.12
CA ASN A 57 -20.39 13.14 12.00
C ASN A 57 -20.33 12.58 13.44
N ASN A 58 -20.89 11.40 13.67
CA ASN A 58 -20.92 10.78 14.99
C ASN A 58 -20.59 9.27 14.92
N TRP A 59 -20.57 8.62 16.07
CA TRP A 59 -20.41 7.18 16.22
C TRP A 59 -21.72 6.55 16.70
N ALA A 60 -22.14 5.48 16.04
CA ALA A 60 -23.25 4.65 16.49
C ALA A 60 -22.72 3.30 16.97
N GLN A 61 -23.23 2.83 18.11
CA GLN A 61 -22.93 1.50 18.61
C GLN A 61 -23.45 0.44 17.64
N LEU A 62 -22.65 -0.60 17.40
CA LEU A 62 -23.08 -1.78 16.65
C LEU A 62 -24.07 -2.60 17.48
N SER A 63 -25.10 -3.14 16.84
CA SER A 63 -25.97 -4.14 17.47
C SER A 63 -25.23 -5.47 17.67
N ASP A 64 -25.76 -6.33 18.53
CA ASP A 64 -25.19 -7.66 18.74
C ASP A 64 -25.21 -8.49 17.45
N GLU A 65 -26.26 -8.34 16.62
CA GLU A 65 -26.34 -8.96 15.30
C GLU A 65 -25.24 -8.47 14.36
N GLU A 66 -24.98 -7.14 14.33
CA GLU A 66 -23.88 -6.57 13.53
C GLU A 66 -22.51 -7.06 14.03
N ILE A 67 -22.33 -7.21 15.34
CA ILE A 67 -21.09 -7.73 15.93
C ILE A 67 -20.90 -9.20 15.54
N VAL A 68 -21.94 -10.03 15.65
CA VAL A 68 -21.91 -11.45 15.27
C VAL A 68 -21.67 -11.62 13.77
N ALA A 69 -22.20 -10.72 12.94
CA ALA A 69 -21.95 -10.68 11.50
C ALA A 69 -20.54 -10.20 11.11
N GLY A 70 -19.70 -9.83 12.09
CA GLY A 70 -18.31 -9.44 11.82
C GLY A 70 -18.14 -7.99 11.35
N GLU A 71 -19.16 -7.13 11.44
CA GLU A 71 -19.09 -5.72 10.98
C GLU A 71 -17.93 -4.94 11.63
N HIS A 72 -17.60 -5.27 12.88
CA HIS A 72 -16.49 -4.67 13.62
C HIS A 72 -15.10 -5.00 13.04
N ARG A 73 -14.99 -6.04 12.22
CA ARG A 73 -13.73 -6.53 11.61
C ARG A 73 -13.54 -6.10 10.17
N LYS A 74 -14.47 -5.33 9.62
CA LYS A 74 -14.36 -4.78 8.27
C LYS A 74 -13.31 -3.67 8.24
N HIS A 75 -12.46 -3.73 7.23
CA HIS A 75 -11.41 -2.76 6.99
C HIS A 75 -11.65 -2.04 5.67
N ARG A 76 -11.13 -0.83 5.56
CA ARG A 76 -11.11 -0.06 4.31
C ARG A 76 -9.68 0.11 3.86
N LEU A 77 -9.45 -0.03 2.55
CA LEU A 77 -8.14 0.22 1.98
C LEU A 77 -7.95 1.72 1.81
N LYS A 78 -7.00 2.30 2.54
CA LYS A 78 -6.61 3.69 2.37
C LYS A 78 -5.32 3.76 1.56
N VAL A 79 -5.39 4.44 0.43
CA VAL A 79 -4.22 4.72 -0.42
C VAL A 79 -3.91 6.20 -0.29
N THR A 80 -2.67 6.53 0.09
CA THR A 80 -2.22 7.91 0.32
C THR A 80 -1.00 8.19 -0.54
N ASN A 81 -1.05 9.23 -1.36
CA ASN A 81 0.13 9.75 -2.03
C ASN A 81 0.81 10.76 -1.09
N MET A 82 1.98 10.38 -0.59
CA MET A 82 2.86 11.20 0.25
C MET A 82 3.82 12.06 -0.57
N GLY A 83 3.84 11.88 -1.89
CA GLY A 83 4.60 12.73 -2.79
C GLY A 83 3.78 13.93 -3.26
N ARG A 84 4.45 14.87 -3.91
CA ARG A 84 3.85 16.14 -4.33
C ARG A 84 3.24 16.08 -5.73
N THR A 85 3.73 15.20 -6.58
CA THR A 85 3.13 14.97 -7.90
C THR A 85 2.08 13.89 -7.90
N PRO A 86 1.12 13.91 -8.85
CA PRO A 86 0.11 12.87 -8.96
C PRO A 86 0.69 11.46 -9.17
N ALA A 87 -0.02 10.46 -8.67
CA ALA A 87 0.21 9.04 -8.91
C ALA A 87 -1.01 8.44 -9.60
N THR A 88 -0.80 7.59 -10.59
CA THR A 88 -1.89 6.77 -11.18
C THR A 88 -1.82 5.40 -10.56
N ILE A 89 -2.85 5.01 -9.80
CA ILE A 89 -2.96 3.66 -9.25
C ILE A 89 -3.44 2.74 -10.37
N LEU A 90 -2.73 1.63 -10.58
CA LEU A 90 -3.01 0.67 -11.64
C LEU A 90 -3.71 -0.58 -11.12
N ARG A 91 -3.24 -1.09 -9.98
CA ARG A 91 -3.73 -2.36 -9.44
C ARG A 91 -3.46 -2.44 -7.96
N CYS A 92 -4.35 -3.10 -7.23
CA CYS A 92 -4.05 -3.60 -5.89
C CYS A 92 -4.43 -5.07 -5.78
N GLN A 93 -3.52 -5.83 -5.20
CA GLN A 93 -3.69 -7.23 -4.94
C GLN A 93 -3.44 -7.49 -3.47
N ILE A 94 -4.28 -8.33 -2.86
CA ILE A 94 -4.10 -8.80 -1.48
C ILE A 94 -3.99 -10.31 -1.53
N GLU A 95 -2.87 -10.81 -1.06
CA GLU A 95 -2.61 -12.20 -0.77
C GLU A 95 -2.86 -12.45 0.70
N TYR A 96 -3.47 -13.58 1.03
CA TYR A 96 -3.77 -13.94 2.40
C TYR A 96 -3.65 -15.44 2.62
N SER A 97 -3.13 -15.82 3.78
CA SER A 97 -2.93 -17.20 4.19
C SER A 97 -2.93 -17.32 5.70
N PHE A 98 -3.11 -18.53 6.24
CA PHE A 98 -2.76 -18.76 7.64
C PHE A 98 -1.27 -18.54 7.85
N VAL A 99 -0.89 -18.01 9.02
CA VAL A 99 0.52 -17.88 9.41
C VAL A 99 1.14 -19.28 9.48
N GLY A 100 2.19 -19.52 8.68
CA GLY A 100 2.82 -20.84 8.54
C GLY A 100 2.06 -21.84 7.67
N GLY A 101 0.92 -21.44 7.08
CA GLY A 101 0.19 -22.23 6.11
C GLY A 101 0.83 -22.19 4.72
N SER A 102 0.62 -23.24 3.93
CA SER A 102 1.05 -23.32 2.53
C SER A 102 0.01 -22.80 1.53
N GLU A 103 -1.26 -22.79 1.90
CA GLU A 103 -2.35 -22.30 1.05
C GLU A 103 -2.38 -20.77 1.07
N VAL A 104 -2.11 -20.16 -0.09
CA VAL A 104 -2.19 -18.72 -0.31
C VAL A 104 -3.35 -18.44 -1.25
N LYS A 105 -4.30 -17.63 -0.79
CA LYS A 105 -5.37 -17.09 -1.62
C LYS A 105 -5.07 -15.65 -1.99
N ARG A 106 -5.70 -15.20 -3.06
CA ARG A 106 -5.45 -13.89 -3.66
C ARG A 106 -6.74 -13.26 -4.12
N ILE A 107 -6.90 -11.99 -3.80
CA ILE A 107 -7.97 -11.15 -4.33
C ILE A 107 -7.35 -9.94 -5.02
N GLU A 108 -8.00 -9.50 -6.09
CA GLU A 108 -7.74 -8.22 -6.72
C GLU A 108 -8.78 -7.22 -6.21
N VAL A 109 -8.31 -6.08 -5.73
CA VAL A 109 -9.19 -5.04 -5.19
C VAL A 109 -9.71 -4.21 -6.35
N ALA A 110 -10.99 -4.40 -6.69
CA ALA A 110 -11.63 -3.71 -7.80
C ALA A 110 -11.79 -2.20 -7.54
N GLY A 111 -11.88 -1.43 -8.63
CA GLY A 111 -12.23 -0.01 -8.59
C GLY A 111 -11.13 0.87 -8.02
N LEU A 112 -9.86 0.55 -8.30
CA LEU A 112 -8.70 1.34 -7.88
C LEU A 112 -8.04 2.17 -8.98
N ASP A 113 -8.50 2.05 -10.23
CA ASP A 113 -8.04 2.89 -11.34
C ASP A 113 -8.38 4.36 -11.06
N LEU A 114 -7.41 5.10 -10.54
CA LEU A 114 -7.60 6.48 -10.11
C LEU A 114 -6.30 7.27 -10.17
N ALA A 115 -6.41 8.52 -10.57
CA ALA A 115 -5.35 9.51 -10.39
C ALA A 115 -5.45 10.10 -8.97
N LEU A 116 -4.41 9.94 -8.18
CA LEU A 116 -4.28 10.47 -6.83
C LEU A 116 -3.36 11.67 -6.85
N GLY A 117 -3.90 12.87 -6.60
CA GLY A 117 -3.09 14.08 -6.47
C GLY A 117 -2.04 13.97 -5.37
N GLY A 118 -1.04 14.86 -5.41
CA GLY A 118 -0.05 14.95 -4.33
C GLY A 118 -0.70 15.30 -2.99
N ASP A 119 -0.21 14.70 -1.91
CA ASP A 119 -0.74 14.83 -0.55
C ASP A 119 -2.25 14.49 -0.42
N LYS A 120 -2.80 13.69 -1.34
CA LYS A 120 -4.19 13.22 -1.30
C LYS A 120 -4.27 11.77 -0.87
N SER A 121 -5.39 11.42 -0.26
CA SER A 121 -5.75 10.04 0.05
C SER A 121 -7.12 9.68 -0.49
N THR A 122 -7.32 8.40 -0.78
CA THR A 122 -8.60 7.82 -1.17
C THR A 122 -8.87 6.60 -0.32
N ASP A 123 -10.14 6.44 0.04
CA ASP A 123 -10.64 5.24 0.70
C ASP A 123 -11.36 4.39 -0.34
N ARG A 124 -10.97 3.12 -0.41
CA ARG A 124 -11.37 2.15 -1.44
C ARG A 124 -11.92 0.90 -0.74
N PRO A 125 -12.49 -0.08 -1.49
CA PRO A 125 -13.63 -0.85 -1.05
C PRO A 125 -13.40 -1.59 0.27
N ILE A 126 -14.50 -1.89 0.93
CA ILE A 126 -14.50 -2.58 2.22
C ILE A 126 -13.97 -4.00 2.02
N ILE A 127 -12.91 -4.33 2.76
CA ILE A 127 -12.30 -5.65 2.83
C ILE A 127 -12.88 -6.34 4.07
N ASP A 128 -13.60 -7.43 3.82
CA ASP A 128 -14.17 -8.29 4.84
C ASP A 128 -13.16 -9.36 5.26
N ILE A 129 -12.47 -9.13 6.37
CA ILE A 129 -11.44 -10.01 6.90
C ILE A 129 -12.01 -11.36 7.30
N ASP A 130 -13.22 -11.41 7.86
CA ASP A 130 -13.87 -12.66 8.27
C ASP A 130 -14.24 -13.48 7.04
N GLY A 131 -14.81 -12.86 6.01
CA GLY A 131 -15.10 -13.54 4.74
C GLY A 131 -13.84 -14.14 4.11
N LEU A 132 -12.72 -13.41 4.13
CA LEU A 132 -11.43 -13.92 3.65
C LEU A 132 -10.91 -15.07 4.52
N GLN A 133 -10.94 -14.94 5.84
CA GLN A 133 -10.51 -16.00 6.75
C GLN A 133 -11.37 -17.26 6.58
N SER A 134 -12.69 -17.14 6.53
CA SER A 134 -13.62 -18.25 6.28
C SER A 134 -13.32 -18.93 4.94
N SER A 135 -12.93 -18.17 3.92
CA SER A 135 -12.54 -18.75 2.64
C SER A 135 -11.28 -19.63 2.75
N LEU A 136 -10.35 -19.38 3.69
CA LEU A 136 -9.19 -20.23 3.93
C LEU A 136 -9.52 -21.53 4.66
N ILE A 137 -10.66 -21.59 5.36
CA ILE A 137 -11.05 -22.78 6.14
C ILE A 137 -11.60 -23.83 5.16
N THR A 138 -10.72 -24.72 4.71
CA THR A 138 -11.07 -25.94 3.99
C THR A 138 -11.38 -27.05 5.01
N GLU A 139 -12.66 -27.19 5.37
CA GLU A 139 -13.30 -28.31 6.11
C GLU A 139 -12.70 -28.79 7.46
N VAL A 140 -11.54 -28.32 7.92
CA VAL A 140 -10.89 -28.85 9.12
C VAL A 140 -10.59 -27.75 10.14
N GLY A 141 -11.58 -27.51 11.00
CA GLY A 141 -11.43 -27.60 12.46
C GLY A 141 -10.62 -26.55 13.23
N ASP A 142 -9.95 -25.58 12.60
CA ASP A 142 -9.06 -24.68 13.34
C ASP A 142 -9.34 -23.20 13.04
N SER A 143 -10.42 -22.69 13.63
CA SER A 143 -10.90 -21.30 13.50
C SER A 143 -10.04 -20.26 14.23
N LYS A 144 -8.95 -20.68 14.91
CA LYS A 144 -8.09 -19.84 15.76
C LYS A 144 -6.68 -19.63 15.20
N LYS A 145 -6.50 -19.72 13.88
CA LYS A 145 -5.20 -19.44 13.27
C LYS A 145 -5.10 -17.98 12.86
N ASN A 146 -3.96 -17.39 13.18
CA ASN A 146 -3.61 -16.05 12.72
C ASN A 146 -3.52 -16.02 11.19
N VAL A 147 -3.95 -14.92 10.58
CA VAL A 147 -3.95 -14.74 9.13
C VAL A 147 -2.93 -13.68 8.75
N ASP A 148 -2.03 -14.00 7.82
CA ASP A 148 -1.07 -13.06 7.22
C ASP A 148 -1.70 -12.45 5.97
N PHE A 149 -1.82 -11.13 5.93
CA PHE A 149 -2.29 -10.35 4.79
C PHE A 149 -1.12 -9.60 4.18
N ARG A 150 -0.84 -9.84 2.91
CA ARG A 150 0.21 -9.18 2.13
C ARG A 150 -0.40 -8.48 0.94
N GLY A 151 -0.22 -7.17 0.88
CA GLY A 151 -0.78 -6.36 -0.18
C GLY A 151 0.29 -5.71 -1.03
N THR A 152 -0.01 -5.61 -2.32
CA THR A 152 0.77 -4.84 -3.29
C THR A 152 -0.13 -3.81 -3.95
N VAL A 153 0.39 -2.60 -4.15
CA VAL A 153 -0.24 -1.57 -4.98
C VAL A 153 0.75 -1.13 -6.03
N GLU A 154 0.37 -1.32 -7.28
CA GLU A 154 1.11 -0.86 -8.45
C GLU A 154 0.66 0.54 -8.83
N TYR A 155 1.61 1.43 -9.05
CA TYR A 155 1.33 2.81 -9.43
C TYR A 155 2.39 3.37 -10.39
N GLN A 156 1.99 4.36 -11.17
CA GLN A 156 2.85 5.14 -12.04
C GLN A 156 2.94 6.58 -11.56
N THR A 157 4.04 7.24 -11.92
CA THR A 157 4.26 8.66 -11.61
C THR A 157 4.17 9.48 -12.89
N VAL A 158 3.78 10.75 -12.78
CA VAL A 158 3.63 11.63 -13.95
C VAL A 158 4.93 11.86 -14.74
N PHE A 159 6.09 11.64 -14.10
CA PHE A 159 7.39 11.83 -14.74
C PHE A 159 7.89 10.60 -15.48
N ASP A 160 7.31 9.44 -15.20
CA ASP A 160 7.69 8.18 -15.85
C ASP A 160 6.47 7.26 -15.94
N ALA A 161 5.76 7.38 -17.06
CA ALA A 161 4.61 6.55 -17.36
C ALA A 161 5.01 5.14 -17.85
N SER A 162 6.30 4.87 -18.06
CA SER A 162 6.79 3.56 -18.46
C SER A 162 7.20 2.69 -17.27
N GLU A 163 7.62 3.31 -16.17
CA GLU A 163 8.04 2.63 -14.95
C GLU A 163 6.86 2.38 -13.99
N VAL A 164 6.71 1.12 -13.56
CA VAL A 164 5.71 0.72 -12.55
C VAL A 164 6.37 0.55 -11.19
N TYR A 165 5.93 1.38 -10.24
CA TYR A 165 6.33 1.34 -8.85
C TYR A 165 5.40 0.45 -8.04
N VAL A 166 5.92 -0.14 -6.97
CA VAL A 166 5.14 -1.04 -6.09
C VAL A 166 5.26 -0.56 -4.65
N ALA A 167 4.11 -0.27 -4.04
CA ALA A 167 3.97 -0.09 -2.61
C ALA A 167 3.50 -1.40 -1.96
N LEU A 168 4.15 -1.80 -0.87
CA LEU A 168 3.83 -3.03 -0.14
C LEU A 168 3.16 -2.72 1.19
N PHE A 169 2.30 -3.60 1.66
CA PHE A 169 1.81 -3.55 3.03
C PHE A 169 1.61 -4.96 3.57
N ARG A 170 1.80 -5.13 4.88
CA ARG A 170 1.63 -6.43 5.53
C ARG A 170 0.95 -6.25 6.87
N TYR A 171 -0.04 -7.09 7.13
CA TYR A 171 -0.77 -7.13 8.39
C TYR A 171 -0.93 -8.56 8.85
N ILE A 172 -0.86 -8.79 10.16
CA ILE A 172 -1.25 -10.06 10.75
C ILE A 172 -2.55 -9.81 11.53
N TYR A 173 -3.55 -10.63 11.24
CA TYR A 173 -4.73 -10.75 12.07
C TYR A 173 -4.48 -11.83 13.11
N GLU A 174 -4.36 -11.44 14.37
CA GLU A 174 -4.19 -12.39 15.46
C GLU A 174 -5.58 -12.81 15.94
N SER A 175 -5.94 -14.10 15.93
CA SER A 175 -7.34 -14.50 16.22
C SER A 175 -7.78 -14.20 17.67
N GLU A 176 -6.80 -14.00 18.57
CA GLU A 176 -7.02 -13.61 19.96
C GLU A 176 -7.12 -12.08 20.13
N GLU A 177 -6.54 -11.31 19.21
CA GLU A 177 -6.64 -9.86 19.18
C GLU A 177 -7.74 -9.43 18.21
N THR A 178 -8.54 -8.43 18.59
CA THR A 178 -9.65 -7.97 17.72
C THR A 178 -9.21 -6.96 16.67
N TRP A 179 -7.90 -6.90 16.37
CA TRP A 179 -7.33 -5.89 15.47
C TRP A 179 -6.23 -6.45 14.57
N LEU A 180 -6.06 -5.83 13.40
CA LEU A 180 -4.93 -6.08 12.52
C LEU A 180 -3.66 -5.41 13.05
N LYS A 181 -2.59 -6.17 13.16
CA LYS A 181 -1.26 -5.67 13.52
C LYS A 181 -0.45 -5.40 12.26
N ARG A 182 -0.08 -4.14 12.04
CA ARG A 182 0.81 -3.77 10.94
C ARG A 182 2.20 -4.36 11.17
N MET A 183 2.67 -5.14 10.21
CA MET A 183 4.02 -5.69 10.25
C MET A 183 5.00 -4.71 9.59
N PRO A 184 6.26 -4.67 10.05
CA PRO A 184 7.31 -3.95 9.34
C PRO A 184 7.37 -4.41 7.89
N GLN A 185 7.50 -3.47 6.96
CA GLN A 185 7.81 -3.82 5.58
C GLN A 185 9.19 -4.49 5.58
N GLU A 186 9.24 -5.77 5.21
CA GLU A 186 10.51 -6.38 4.83
C GLU A 186 11.04 -5.57 3.65
N LYS A 187 12.25 -5.02 3.77
CA LYS A 187 12.92 -4.32 2.67
C LYS A 187 13.03 -5.32 1.53
N THR A 188 12.16 -5.22 0.53
CA THR A 188 12.34 -5.96 -0.70
C THR A 188 13.54 -5.34 -1.39
N THR A 189 14.70 -5.99 -1.28
CA THR A 189 15.86 -5.70 -2.11
C THR A 189 15.46 -6.06 -3.55
N ARG A 190 14.76 -5.16 -4.25
CA ARG A 190 14.68 -5.24 -5.70
C ARG A 190 16.10 -5.04 -6.20
N ASN A 191 16.75 -6.14 -6.58
CA ASN A 191 17.90 -6.10 -7.47
C ASN A 191 17.51 -5.25 -8.67
N GLN A 192 17.99 -4.01 -8.71
CA GLN A 192 18.13 -3.27 -9.95
C GLN A 192 19.21 -3.98 -10.75
N GLN A 193 18.85 -5.07 -11.43
CA GLN A 193 19.61 -5.52 -12.58
C GLN A 193 19.24 -4.58 -13.72
N HIS A 194 20.02 -3.50 -13.83
CA HIS A 194 20.19 -2.82 -15.11
C HIS A 194 20.78 -3.85 -16.10
N PRO A 195 20.17 -4.05 -17.28
CA PRO A 195 20.89 -4.67 -18.38
C PRO A 195 21.94 -3.65 -18.85
N ASN A 196 23.22 -3.99 -18.66
CA ASN A 196 24.29 -3.54 -19.54
C ASN A 196 24.68 -4.71 -20.43
#